data_AF-A0A7Y2C489-F1
#
_entry.id   AF-A0A7Y2C489-F1
#
_cell.length_a   1.000
_cell.length_b   1.000
_cell.length_c   1.000
_cell.angle_alpha   90.00
_cell.angle_beta   90.00
_cell.angle_gamma   90.00
#
_symmetry.space_group_name_H-M   'P 1'
#
loop_
_entity.id
_entity.type
_entity.pdbx_description
1 polymer ?
#
loop_
_entity_poly.entity_id
_entity_poly.type
_entity_poly.pdbx_seq_one_letter_code
_entity_poly.pdbx_strand_id
1 'polypeptide(L)'
;MTNQILKLNFLLFLFLGISFTACVDEGDLSDVDIQNFTDESVFKLQEEANCGRHGCYELIFPIDIAFGDEVVEIGGYQELISAIREWKQDNPSAATRPQFVYPIELADPDGNIFSVASKEEMAEYRKLCIRVWFQNHDWNGHSNRPMFCFRPVYPLTIELPSGILVTAQDKYQMRNILREWKENNPDSDQRPTLVFPMTVFMNDGTLVEVESKEALKELKEECRD
;
A
#
# COMPACT_ATOMS: atom_id res chain seq x y z
N MET A 1 74.40 24.02 -5.35
CA MET A 1 75.26 23.49 -6.44
C MET A 1 75.61 22.07 -6.01
N THR A 2 75.14 20.98 -6.60
CA THR A 2 74.92 20.68 -8.03
C THR A 2 73.95 19.50 -8.15
N ASN A 3 73.23 19.44 -9.26
CA ASN A 3 72.12 18.55 -9.63
C ASN A 3 72.48 17.06 -9.85
N GLN A 4 71.40 16.27 -10.01
CA GLN A 4 71.19 15.04 -10.81
C GLN A 4 70.96 13.77 -9.97
N ILE A 5 69.74 13.21 -9.89
CA ILE A 5 68.88 12.51 -10.87
C ILE A 5 69.40 11.12 -11.31
N LEU A 6 68.65 10.11 -10.86
CA LEU A 6 68.42 8.73 -11.34
C LEU A 6 69.57 7.70 -11.38
N LYS A 7 69.35 6.56 -10.71
CA LYS A 7 68.99 5.28 -11.39
C LYS A 7 68.51 4.18 -10.40
N LEU A 8 67.22 3.89 -10.51
CA LEU A 8 66.57 2.56 -10.65
C LEU A 8 67.17 1.35 -9.89
N ASN A 9 66.42 0.81 -8.93
CA ASN A 9 66.44 -0.62 -8.60
C ASN A 9 65.14 -1.09 -7.91
N PHE A 10 64.38 -1.90 -8.67
CA PHE A 10 63.69 -3.15 -8.31
C PHE A 10 63.14 -3.33 -6.87
N LEU A 11 61.81 -3.35 -6.72
CA LEU A 11 61.02 -4.16 -5.75
C LEU A 11 59.53 -3.90 -6.03
N LEU A 12 58.83 -4.83 -6.68
CA LEU A 12 57.99 -5.90 -6.10
C LEU A 12 56.53 -5.46 -5.89
N PHE A 13 55.64 -6.27 -6.47
CA PHE A 13 54.19 -6.18 -6.52
C PHE A 13 53.50 -5.78 -5.19
N LEU A 14 52.50 -4.89 -5.30
CA LEU A 14 51.24 -5.09 -4.60
C LEU A 14 50.10 -4.46 -5.41
N PHE A 15 49.44 -5.27 -6.24
CA PHE A 15 48.09 -4.99 -6.71
C PHE A 15 47.20 -5.03 -5.46
N LEU A 16 46.91 -3.87 -4.88
CA LEU A 16 45.85 -3.74 -3.89
C LEU A 16 44.53 -3.85 -4.68
N GLY A 17 44.06 -5.07 -4.84
CA GLY A 17 42.69 -5.32 -5.28
C GLY A 17 41.76 -4.62 -4.30
N ILE A 18 41.10 -3.56 -4.75
CA ILE A 18 39.95 -3.01 -4.07
C ILE A 18 38.86 -4.07 -4.25
N SER A 19 38.81 -5.01 -3.31
CA SER A 19 37.65 -5.86 -3.12
C SER A 19 36.50 -4.92 -2.76
N PHE A 20 35.62 -4.66 -3.73
CA PHE A 20 34.26 -4.28 -3.42
C PHE A 20 33.65 -5.45 -2.67
N THR A 21 33.77 -5.42 -1.35
CA THR A 21 32.87 -6.15 -0.46
C THR A 21 31.51 -5.51 -0.66
N ALA A 22 30.73 -6.05 -1.59
CA ALA A 22 29.29 -5.86 -1.56
C ALA A 22 28.82 -6.52 -0.26
N CYS A 23 28.58 -5.71 0.77
CA CYS A 23 27.78 -6.13 1.90
C CYS A 23 26.39 -6.38 1.32
N VAL A 24 26.06 -7.64 1.10
CA VAL A 24 24.67 -8.06 1.04
C VAL A 24 24.27 -8.21 2.50
N ASP A 25 23.67 -7.17 3.08
CA ASP A 25 23.05 -7.31 4.39
C ASP A 25 21.82 -8.20 4.24
N GLU A 26 21.91 -9.42 4.77
CA GLU A 26 20.78 -10.32 4.91
C GLU A 26 19.80 -9.72 5.93
N GLY A 27 18.81 -8.98 5.43
CA GLY A 27 17.79 -8.33 6.25
C GLY A 27 17.21 -7.04 5.66
N ASP A 28 17.86 -6.48 4.63
CA ASP A 28 17.42 -5.23 4.01
C ASP A 28 16.39 -5.49 2.89
N LEU A 29 15.30 -4.73 2.89
CA LEU A 29 14.34 -4.74 1.79
C LEU A 29 14.99 -4.12 0.55
N SER A 30 14.64 -4.61 -0.64
CA SER A 30 15.11 -3.93 -1.85
C SER A 30 14.51 -2.52 -1.94
N ASP A 31 15.22 -1.59 -2.59
CA ASP A 31 14.70 -0.23 -2.84
C ASP A 31 13.32 -0.25 -3.52
N VAL A 32 13.08 -1.27 -4.36
CA VAL A 32 11.80 -1.48 -5.04
C VAL A 32 10.70 -1.86 -4.05
N ASP A 33 11.00 -2.71 -3.06
CA ASP A 33 10.03 -3.11 -2.03
C ASP A 33 9.66 -1.94 -1.13
N ILE A 34 10.65 -1.12 -0.74
CA ILE A 34 10.43 0.09 0.04
C ILE A 34 9.58 1.08 -0.76
N GLN A 35 9.90 1.27 -2.05
CA GLN A 35 9.13 2.15 -2.93
C GLN A 35 7.68 1.68 -3.08
N ASN A 36 7.47 0.38 -3.35
CA ASN A 36 6.15 -0.22 -3.43
C ASN A 36 5.34 -0.05 -2.14
N PHE A 37 5.97 -0.28 -0.98
CA PHE A 37 5.34 -0.07 0.32
C PHE A 37 4.94 1.40 0.50
N THR A 38 5.83 2.33 0.15
CA THR A 38 5.62 3.78 0.28
C THR A 38 4.45 4.23 -0.58
N ASP A 39 4.46 3.86 -1.87
CA ASP A 39 3.41 4.23 -2.84
C ASP A 39 2.05 3.68 -2.41
N GLU A 40 1.98 2.43 -1.96
CA GLU A 40 0.74 1.82 -1.46
C GLU A 40 0.22 2.51 -0.19
N SER A 41 1.11 2.94 0.69
CA SER A 41 0.74 3.60 1.95
C SER A 41 0.22 5.02 1.72
N VAL A 42 0.89 5.79 0.85
CA VAL A 42 0.42 7.11 0.43
C VAL A 42 -0.93 6.99 -0.27
N PHE A 43 -1.08 6.03 -1.19
CA PHE A 43 -2.34 5.79 -1.87
C PHE A 43 -3.48 5.43 -0.89
N LYS A 44 -3.19 4.63 0.14
CA LYS A 44 -4.19 4.27 1.18
C LYS A 44 -4.67 5.50 1.95
N LEU A 45 -3.76 6.36 2.38
CA LEU A 45 -4.10 7.62 3.06
C LEU A 45 -4.93 8.54 2.15
N GLN A 46 -4.53 8.69 0.89
CA GLN A 46 -5.27 9.49 -0.09
C GLN A 46 -6.66 8.93 -0.40
N GLU A 47 -6.81 7.61 -0.51
CA GLU A 47 -8.11 6.95 -0.72
C GLU A 47 -9.03 7.07 0.49
N GLU A 48 -8.46 7.02 1.70
CA GLU A 48 -9.18 7.18 2.97
C GLU A 48 -9.71 8.61 3.14
N ALA A 49 -8.89 9.63 2.90
CA ALA A 49 -9.31 11.02 2.95
C ALA A 49 -9.98 11.52 1.65
N ASN A 50 -10.00 10.69 0.59
CA ASN A 50 -10.41 11.07 -0.76
C ASN A 50 -9.80 12.41 -1.20
N CYS A 51 -8.48 12.51 -1.04
CA CYS A 51 -7.71 13.73 -1.23
C CYS A 51 -6.65 13.63 -2.35
N GLY A 52 -6.13 14.78 -2.77
CA GLY A 52 -5.11 14.91 -3.82
C GLY A 52 -5.70 14.92 -5.24
N ARG A 53 -4.86 14.67 -6.24
CA ARG A 53 -5.16 14.89 -7.68
C ARG A 53 -6.49 14.27 -8.15
N HIS A 54 -6.85 13.12 -7.59
CA HIS A 54 -8.05 12.37 -7.97
C HIS A 54 -9.15 12.37 -6.89
N GLY A 55 -8.90 13.04 -5.75
CA GLY A 55 -9.88 13.23 -4.67
C GLY A 55 -10.68 14.52 -4.83
N CYS A 56 -11.62 14.82 -3.92
CA CYS A 56 -12.22 16.17 -3.87
C CYS A 56 -11.62 17.05 -2.80
N TYR A 57 -10.89 16.48 -1.85
CA TYR A 57 -10.36 17.23 -0.72
C TYR A 57 -8.86 17.48 -0.89
N GLU A 58 -8.37 18.53 -0.26
CA GLU A 58 -6.96 18.76 -0.05
C GLU A 58 -6.65 18.70 1.44
N LEU A 59 -5.57 18.02 1.83
CA LEU A 59 -5.11 18.00 3.21
C LEU A 59 -4.59 19.38 3.59
N ILE A 60 -5.03 19.90 4.74
CA ILE A 60 -4.44 21.08 5.35
C ILE A 60 -3.37 20.59 6.33
N PHE A 61 -2.13 20.98 6.04
CA PHE A 61 -0.98 20.64 6.87
C PHE A 61 -0.78 21.67 8.00
N PRO A 62 -0.20 21.27 9.14
CA PRO A 62 0.35 19.95 9.42
C PRO A 62 -0.70 18.89 9.76
N ILE A 63 -0.35 17.61 9.55
CA ILE A 63 -1.16 16.45 9.94
C ILE A 63 -0.33 15.47 10.76
N ASP A 64 -0.98 14.75 11.67
CA ASP A 64 -0.34 13.70 12.45
C ASP A 64 -0.56 12.33 11.79
N ILE A 65 0.52 11.58 11.62
CA ILE A 65 0.51 10.22 11.08
C ILE A 65 1.04 9.24 12.11
N ALA A 66 0.23 8.22 12.41
CA ALA A 66 0.61 7.12 13.28
C ALA A 66 1.26 5.99 12.48
N PHE A 67 2.47 5.61 12.85
CA PHE A 67 3.21 4.45 12.35
C PHE A 67 3.24 3.34 13.41
N GLY A 68 2.11 2.64 13.58
CA GLY A 68 1.93 1.76 14.74
C GLY A 68 1.70 2.60 16.00
N ASP A 69 2.61 2.52 16.97
CA ASP A 69 2.53 3.28 18.23
C ASP A 69 3.26 4.64 18.18
N GLU A 70 4.05 4.87 17.15
CA GLU A 70 4.76 6.14 16.93
C GLU A 70 3.86 7.14 16.18
N VAL A 71 3.86 8.41 16.58
CA VAL A 71 3.12 9.48 15.91
C VAL A 71 4.11 10.55 15.47
N VAL A 72 4.00 10.96 14.20
CA VAL A 72 4.87 11.96 13.57
C VAL A 72 4.00 13.06 12.97
N GLU A 73 4.31 14.31 13.29
CA GLU A 73 3.72 15.50 12.66
C GLU A 73 4.37 15.71 11.29
N ILE A 74 3.56 15.86 10.25
CA ILE A 74 3.99 15.99 8.86
C ILE A 74 3.53 17.36 8.36
N GLY A 75 4.45 18.18 7.86
CA GLY A 75 4.19 19.52 7.35
C GLY A 75 3.86 19.59 5.86
N GLY A 76 3.97 18.49 5.11
CA GLY A 76 3.61 18.46 3.69
C GLY A 76 3.74 17.09 3.02
N TYR A 77 3.28 16.98 1.77
CA TYR A 77 3.29 15.71 1.03
C TYR A 77 4.68 15.12 0.79
N GLN A 78 5.71 15.95 0.56
CA GLN A 78 7.08 15.44 0.39
C GLN A 78 7.64 14.85 1.69
N GLU A 79 7.33 15.48 2.80
CA GLU A 79 7.68 14.99 4.13
C GLU A 79 6.93 13.71 4.46
N LEU A 80 5.63 13.61 4.10
CA LEU A 80 4.85 12.38 4.23
C LEU A 80 5.53 11.19 3.52
N ILE A 81 5.90 11.39 2.24
CA ILE A 81 6.55 10.34 1.43
C ILE A 81 7.88 9.93 2.06
N SER A 82 8.68 10.92 2.49
CA SER A 82 10.01 10.67 3.07
C SER A 82 9.90 9.94 4.41
N ALA A 83 9.00 10.39 5.28
CA ALA A 83 8.74 9.77 6.58
C ALA A 83 8.28 8.31 6.44
N ILE A 84 7.39 8.00 5.49
CA ILE A 84 6.96 6.62 5.24
C ILE A 84 8.12 5.75 4.75
N ARG A 85 8.96 6.30 3.86
CA ARG A 85 10.11 5.60 3.30
C ARG A 85 11.14 5.27 4.38
N GLU A 86 11.52 6.26 5.17
CA GLU A 86 12.48 6.14 6.28
C GLU A 86 11.96 5.19 7.35
N TRP A 87 10.71 5.36 7.77
CA TRP A 87 10.11 4.44 8.75
C TRP A 87 10.12 2.99 8.23
N LYS A 88 9.86 2.77 6.94
CA LYS A 88 9.88 1.41 6.38
C LYS A 88 11.29 0.81 6.30
N GLN A 89 12.31 1.63 6.04
CA GLN A 89 13.72 1.23 6.08
C GLN A 89 14.12 0.80 7.50
N ASP A 90 13.70 1.56 8.52
CA ASP A 90 14.00 1.24 9.92
C ASP A 90 13.14 0.07 10.45
N ASN A 91 12.03 -0.25 9.78
CA ASN A 91 11.09 -1.30 10.16
C ASN A 91 10.82 -2.28 9.00
N PRO A 92 11.84 -3.04 8.53
CA PRO A 92 11.73 -3.85 7.32
C PRO A 92 10.70 -4.98 7.45
N SER A 93 10.51 -5.54 8.66
CA SER A 93 9.50 -6.57 8.92
C SER A 93 8.10 -6.04 9.22
N ALA A 94 7.92 -4.72 9.36
CA ALA A 94 6.62 -4.17 9.73
C ALA A 94 5.61 -4.31 8.59
N ALA A 95 4.49 -4.97 8.89
CA ALA A 95 3.34 -5.09 7.99
C ALA A 95 2.26 -4.02 8.25
N THR A 96 2.37 -3.30 9.37
CA THR A 96 1.48 -2.21 9.74
C THR A 96 1.64 -1.04 8.77
N ARG A 97 0.53 -0.35 8.49
CA ARG A 97 0.49 0.81 7.59
C ARG A 97 0.26 2.09 8.38
N PRO A 98 0.76 3.23 7.90
CA PRO A 98 0.47 4.52 8.51
C PRO A 98 -1.03 4.82 8.51
N GLN A 99 -1.48 5.54 9.54
CA GLN A 99 -2.87 5.96 9.71
C GLN A 99 -2.93 7.44 10.07
N PHE A 100 -4.02 8.12 9.67
CA PHE A 100 -4.28 9.46 10.20
C PHE A 100 -4.54 9.39 11.69
N VAL A 101 -3.94 10.32 12.43
CA VAL A 101 -4.40 10.66 13.78
C VAL A 101 -5.43 11.75 13.63
N TYR A 102 -6.65 11.48 14.12
CA TYR A 102 -7.74 12.43 14.08
C TYR A 102 -7.70 13.37 15.30
N PRO A 103 -8.18 14.61 15.19
CA PRO A 103 -8.83 15.21 14.01
C PRO A 103 -7.85 15.66 12.91
N ILE A 104 -8.31 15.68 11.66
CA ILE A 104 -7.57 16.24 10.50
C ILE A 104 -8.35 17.40 9.87
N GLU A 105 -7.66 18.36 9.26
CA GLU A 105 -8.27 19.45 8.51
C GLU A 105 -8.21 19.21 7.00
N LEU A 106 -9.33 19.48 6.31
CA LEU A 106 -9.49 19.33 4.87
C LEU A 106 -10.03 20.61 4.26
N ALA A 107 -9.58 20.94 3.05
CA ALA A 107 -10.23 21.91 2.18
C ALA A 107 -11.07 21.21 1.12
N ASP A 108 -12.28 21.70 0.88
CA ASP A 108 -13.13 21.27 -0.24
C ASP A 108 -12.73 21.96 -1.57
N PRO A 109 -13.34 21.59 -2.72
CA PRO A 109 -13.05 22.22 -4.01
C PRO A 109 -13.36 23.72 -4.08
N ASP A 110 -14.24 24.22 -3.21
CA ASP A 110 -14.61 25.62 -3.12
C ASP A 110 -13.64 26.40 -2.19
N GLY A 111 -12.71 25.70 -1.54
CA GLY A 111 -11.71 26.23 -0.63
C GLY A 111 -12.18 26.38 0.82
N ASN A 112 -13.34 25.82 1.18
CA ASN A 112 -13.81 25.82 2.56
C ASN A 112 -13.01 24.80 3.36
N ILE A 113 -12.49 25.24 4.52
CA ILE A 113 -11.73 24.40 5.44
C ILE A 113 -12.68 23.86 6.52
N PHE A 114 -12.59 22.57 6.79
CA PHE A 114 -13.35 21.90 7.85
C PHE A 114 -12.51 20.81 8.51
N SER A 115 -12.87 20.48 9.76
CA SER A 115 -12.21 19.44 10.53
C SER A 115 -13.03 18.16 10.49
N VAL A 116 -12.35 17.02 10.34
CA VAL A 116 -12.92 15.68 10.42
C VAL A 116 -12.40 15.04 11.71
N ALA A 117 -13.29 14.65 12.61
CA ALA A 117 -12.93 14.19 13.95
C ALA A 117 -12.69 12.67 14.05
N SER A 118 -13.06 11.90 13.02
CA SER A 118 -12.92 10.44 13.03
C SER A 118 -12.88 9.82 11.63
N LYS A 119 -12.45 8.56 11.58
CA LYS A 119 -12.49 7.74 10.37
C LYS A 119 -13.92 7.55 9.85
N GLU A 120 -14.87 7.39 10.75
CA GLU A 120 -16.28 7.20 10.43
C GLU A 120 -16.86 8.45 9.78
N GLU A 121 -16.54 9.62 10.33
CA GLU A 121 -16.92 10.91 9.74
C GLU A 121 -16.28 11.13 8.37
N MET A 122 -15.00 10.77 8.23
CA MET A 122 -14.31 10.80 6.93
C MET A 122 -15.05 9.94 5.89
N ALA A 123 -15.56 8.77 6.29
CA ALA A 123 -16.32 7.89 5.41
C ALA A 123 -17.64 8.52 4.94
N GLU A 124 -18.28 9.37 5.74
CA GLU A 124 -19.48 10.12 5.31
C GLU A 124 -19.12 11.24 4.32
N TYR A 125 -18.06 12.02 4.59
CA TYR A 125 -17.58 13.03 3.66
C TYR A 125 -17.21 12.44 2.29
N ARG A 126 -16.61 11.24 2.27
CA ARG A 126 -16.35 10.51 1.04
C ARG A 126 -17.59 10.22 0.20
N LYS A 127 -18.74 9.92 0.83
CA LYS A 127 -20.00 9.66 0.10
C LYS A 127 -20.56 10.93 -0.54
N LEU A 128 -20.33 12.09 0.09
CA LEU A 128 -20.72 13.39 -0.44
C LEU A 128 -19.80 13.82 -1.60
N CYS A 129 -18.52 13.51 -1.48
CA CYS A 129 -17.47 13.78 -2.46
C CYS A 129 -17.45 12.70 -3.57
N ILE A 130 -18.54 12.64 -4.32
CA ILE A 130 -18.57 12.04 -5.67
C ILE A 130 -18.44 13.21 -6.64
N ARG A 131 -17.22 13.71 -6.91
CA ARG A 131 -17.07 14.68 -8.01
C ARG A 131 -17.49 13.98 -9.30
N VAL A 132 -18.63 14.41 -9.84
CA VAL A 132 -18.86 15.15 -11.11
C VAL A 132 -17.79 15.01 -12.23
N TRP A 133 -16.51 14.73 -11.95
CA TRP A 133 -15.53 14.31 -12.96
C TRP A 133 -15.88 12.96 -13.62
N PHE A 134 -16.76 12.18 -12.98
CA PHE A 134 -17.43 11.02 -13.60
C PHE A 134 -18.79 11.36 -14.26
N GLN A 135 -19.15 12.64 -14.48
CA GLN A 135 -20.35 12.96 -15.30
C GLN A 135 -20.19 12.59 -16.78
N ASN A 136 -18.95 12.42 -17.26
CA ASN A 136 -18.65 11.99 -18.63
C ASN A 136 -17.81 10.72 -18.69
N HIS A 137 -17.60 10.05 -17.56
CA HIS A 137 -17.40 8.64 -17.62
C HIS A 137 -18.79 8.05 -17.52
N ASP A 138 -19.29 7.52 -18.63
CA ASP A 138 -20.22 6.41 -18.53
C ASP A 138 -19.77 5.56 -17.35
N TRP A 139 -20.72 5.01 -16.59
CA TRP A 139 -20.47 3.86 -15.71
C TRP A 139 -19.87 2.64 -16.46
N ASN A 140 -19.34 2.82 -17.67
CA ASN A 140 -18.58 1.90 -18.50
C ASN A 140 -17.09 2.31 -18.66
N GLY A 141 -16.62 3.37 -17.99
CA GLY A 141 -15.23 3.83 -18.04
C GLY A 141 -14.31 3.06 -17.07
N HIS A 142 -13.79 1.92 -17.52
CA HIS A 142 -12.82 1.03 -16.85
C HIS A 142 -13.32 -0.01 -15.84
N SER A 143 -14.61 -0.36 -15.89
CA SER A 143 -14.98 -1.75 -15.61
C SER A 143 -16.33 -2.11 -16.21
N ASN A 144 -16.31 -2.89 -17.29
CA ASN A 144 -17.33 -3.92 -17.48
C ASN A 144 -17.19 -5.04 -16.41
N ARG A 145 -16.69 -4.69 -15.21
CA ARG A 145 -16.68 -5.53 -14.02
C ARG A 145 -17.77 -4.92 -13.14
N PRO A 146 -18.85 -5.66 -12.88
CA PRO A 146 -19.90 -5.20 -11.99
C PRO A 146 -19.26 -4.84 -10.66
N MET A 147 -19.57 -3.66 -10.15
CA MET A 147 -19.23 -3.27 -8.79
C MET A 147 -19.92 -4.31 -7.89
N PHE A 148 -19.15 -5.14 -7.19
CA PHE A 148 -19.74 -6.10 -6.28
C PHE A 148 -20.55 -5.33 -5.23
N CYS A 149 -21.79 -5.75 -5.02
CA CYS A 149 -22.71 -5.19 -4.03
C CYS A 149 -22.35 -5.58 -2.58
N PHE A 150 -21.14 -6.12 -2.39
CA PHE A 150 -20.56 -6.52 -1.12
C PHE A 150 -19.05 -6.28 -1.10
N ARG A 151 -18.49 -6.22 0.09
CA ARG A 151 -17.04 -6.17 0.34
C ARG A 151 -16.63 -7.29 1.30
N PRO A 152 -15.48 -7.95 1.09
CA PRO A 152 -14.99 -8.92 2.05
C PRO A 152 -14.69 -8.27 3.40
N VAL A 153 -14.96 -9.00 4.48
CA VAL A 153 -14.53 -8.64 5.83
C VAL A 153 -13.20 -9.33 6.08
N TYR A 154 -12.21 -8.56 6.51
CA TYR A 154 -10.89 -9.06 6.89
C TYR A 154 -10.87 -9.40 8.39
N PRO A 155 -10.02 -10.35 8.85
CA PRO A 155 -8.98 -11.05 8.09
C PRO A 155 -9.52 -12.15 7.16
N LEU A 156 -8.78 -12.41 6.08
CA LEU A 156 -9.08 -13.50 5.12
C LEU A 156 -7.91 -14.48 5.02
N THR A 157 -8.22 -15.77 4.91
CA THR A 157 -7.20 -16.82 4.73
C THR A 157 -7.13 -17.25 3.26
N ILE A 158 -5.90 -17.42 2.78
CA ILE A 158 -5.54 -17.80 1.42
C ILE A 158 -4.77 -19.12 1.51
N GLU A 159 -5.19 -20.11 0.72
CA GLU A 159 -4.43 -21.33 0.49
C GLU A 159 -3.57 -21.16 -0.77
N LEU A 160 -2.26 -21.29 -0.61
CA LEU A 160 -1.31 -21.32 -1.72
C LEU A 160 -1.37 -22.69 -2.41
N PRO A 161 -0.99 -22.81 -3.69
CA PRO A 161 -0.97 -24.11 -4.38
C PRO A 161 -0.05 -25.17 -3.75
N SER A 162 0.87 -24.77 -2.88
CA SER A 162 1.70 -25.66 -2.06
C SER A 162 0.96 -26.28 -0.87
N GLY A 163 -0.28 -25.88 -0.60
CA GLY A 163 -1.07 -26.27 0.58
C GLY A 163 -0.79 -25.41 1.82
N ILE A 164 0.05 -24.37 1.71
CA ILE A 164 0.34 -23.43 2.80
C ILE A 164 -0.82 -22.45 2.96
N LEU A 165 -1.28 -22.23 4.20
CA LEU A 165 -2.29 -21.23 4.54
C LEU A 165 -1.63 -19.93 5.01
N VAL A 166 -2.07 -18.80 4.46
CA VAL A 166 -1.59 -17.45 4.81
C VAL A 166 -2.79 -16.55 5.10
N THR A 167 -2.72 -15.76 6.17
CA THR A 167 -3.80 -14.84 6.55
C THR A 167 -3.45 -13.41 6.17
N ALA A 168 -4.35 -12.75 5.44
CA ALA A 168 -4.29 -11.32 5.13
C ALA A 168 -5.16 -10.55 6.12
N GLN A 169 -4.57 -9.57 6.83
CA GLN A 169 -5.29 -8.71 7.77
C GLN A 169 -6.07 -7.58 7.10
N ASP A 170 -5.70 -7.22 5.86
CA ASP A 170 -6.40 -6.22 5.06
C ASP A 170 -6.21 -6.45 3.55
N LYS A 171 -6.86 -5.61 2.74
CA LYS A 171 -6.81 -5.70 1.26
C LYS A 171 -5.40 -5.55 0.69
N TYR A 172 -4.52 -4.84 1.38
CA TYR A 172 -3.15 -4.59 0.92
C TYR A 172 -2.27 -5.79 1.24
N GLN A 173 -2.38 -6.37 2.43
CA GLN A 173 -1.70 -7.62 2.76
C GLN A 173 -2.12 -8.75 1.81
N MET A 174 -3.42 -8.86 1.51
CA MET A 174 -3.92 -9.80 0.50
C MET A 174 -3.24 -9.57 -0.86
N ARG A 175 -3.17 -8.32 -1.33
CA ARG A 175 -2.51 -7.97 -2.59
C ARG A 175 -1.01 -8.31 -2.57
N ASN A 176 -0.32 -8.04 -1.47
CA ASN A 176 1.11 -8.33 -1.31
C ASN A 176 1.38 -9.83 -1.36
N ILE A 177 0.61 -10.64 -0.60
CA ILE A 177 0.73 -12.10 -0.61
C ILE A 177 0.54 -12.64 -2.03
N LEU A 178 -0.48 -12.15 -2.76
CA LEU A 178 -0.75 -12.60 -4.13
C LEU A 178 0.33 -12.13 -5.12
N ARG A 179 0.89 -10.93 -4.95
CA ARG A 179 1.99 -10.40 -5.77
C ARG A 179 3.25 -11.21 -5.56
N GLU A 180 3.69 -11.36 -4.31
CA GLU A 180 4.88 -12.11 -3.94
C GLU A 180 4.78 -13.57 -4.41
N TRP A 181 3.62 -14.19 -4.22
CA TRP A 181 3.39 -15.54 -4.75
C TRP A 181 3.57 -15.57 -6.28
N LYS A 182 3.05 -14.57 -7.02
CA LYS A 182 3.16 -14.55 -8.48
C LYS A 182 4.59 -14.26 -8.97
N GLU A 183 5.33 -13.40 -8.27
CA GLU A 183 6.73 -13.09 -8.56
C GLU A 183 7.64 -14.32 -8.37
N ASN A 184 7.37 -15.10 -7.33
CA ASN A 184 8.08 -16.36 -7.07
C ASN A 184 7.60 -17.52 -7.95
N ASN A 185 6.47 -17.39 -8.65
CA ASN A 185 5.87 -18.41 -9.52
C ASN A 185 5.44 -17.83 -10.89
N PRO A 186 6.39 -17.26 -11.67
CA PRO A 186 6.07 -16.51 -12.89
C PRO A 186 5.39 -17.40 -13.96
N ASP A 187 5.81 -18.66 -14.08
CA ASP A 187 5.33 -19.61 -15.09
C ASP A 187 4.21 -20.55 -14.58
N SER A 188 3.74 -20.36 -13.35
CA SER A 188 2.70 -21.23 -12.79
C SER A 188 1.30 -20.92 -13.32
N ASP A 189 0.61 -21.97 -13.75
CA ASP A 189 -0.82 -21.97 -14.11
C ASP A 189 -1.75 -22.12 -12.90
N GLN A 190 -1.21 -22.55 -11.76
CA GLN A 190 -1.96 -22.65 -10.51
C GLN A 190 -2.20 -21.24 -9.93
N ARG A 191 -3.10 -21.12 -8.95
CA ARG A 191 -3.39 -19.84 -8.29
C ARG A 191 -3.74 -20.07 -6.82
N PRO A 192 -3.33 -19.16 -5.92
CA PRO A 192 -3.85 -19.13 -4.56
C PRO A 192 -5.38 -19.02 -4.55
N THR A 193 -6.01 -19.67 -3.58
CA THR A 193 -7.48 -19.70 -3.41
C THR A 193 -7.88 -19.18 -2.03
N LEU A 194 -9.07 -18.57 -1.94
CA LEU A 194 -9.64 -18.19 -0.65
C LEU A 194 -10.09 -19.45 0.10
N VAL A 195 -9.81 -19.48 1.40
CA VAL A 195 -10.36 -20.48 2.31
C VAL A 195 -11.75 -20.02 2.76
N PHE A 196 -12.69 -20.96 2.79
CA PHE A 196 -14.06 -20.76 3.24
C PHE A 196 -14.27 -21.51 4.58
N PRO A 197 -15.23 -21.06 5.42
CA PRO A 197 -16.15 -19.94 5.20
C PRO A 197 -15.47 -18.57 5.32
N MET A 198 -16.07 -17.55 4.70
CA MET A 198 -15.64 -16.16 4.83
C MET A 198 -16.82 -15.21 4.98
N THR A 199 -16.64 -14.08 5.65
CA THR A 199 -17.70 -13.07 5.81
C THR A 199 -17.57 -11.95 4.78
N VAL A 200 -18.71 -11.50 4.27
CA VAL A 200 -18.84 -10.30 3.44
C VAL A 200 -19.79 -9.29 4.10
N PHE A 201 -19.52 -8.02 3.89
CA PHE A 201 -20.39 -6.91 4.27
C PHE A 201 -21.12 -6.42 3.03
N MET A 202 -22.44 -6.51 3.06
CA MET A 202 -23.34 -6.10 1.99
C MET A 202 -23.55 -4.58 1.99
N ASN A 203 -23.91 -4.02 0.84
CA ASN A 203 -24.18 -2.58 0.73
C ASN A 203 -25.38 -2.11 1.57
N ASP A 204 -26.32 -3.00 1.89
CA ASP A 204 -27.45 -2.73 2.79
C ASP A 204 -27.07 -2.70 4.28
N GLY A 205 -25.79 -2.92 4.60
CA GLY A 205 -25.25 -2.90 5.95
C GLY A 205 -25.22 -4.27 6.64
N THR A 206 -25.70 -5.33 5.98
CA THR A 206 -25.73 -6.68 6.57
C THR A 206 -24.40 -7.42 6.43
N LEU A 207 -24.16 -8.39 7.31
CA LEU A 207 -23.03 -9.32 7.24
C LEU A 207 -23.56 -10.68 6.79
N VAL A 208 -22.94 -11.26 5.78
CA VAL A 208 -23.29 -12.57 5.21
C VAL A 208 -22.08 -13.50 5.28
N GLU A 209 -22.29 -14.72 5.76
CA GLU A 209 -21.29 -15.79 5.72
C GLU A 209 -21.41 -16.53 4.39
N VAL A 210 -20.27 -16.70 3.72
CA VAL A 210 -20.14 -17.37 2.44
C VAL A 210 -19.41 -18.69 2.69
N GLU A 211 -20.12 -19.79 2.53
CA GLU A 211 -19.63 -21.14 2.91
C GLU A 211 -18.73 -21.79 1.85
N SER A 212 -18.75 -21.30 0.61
CA SER A 212 -18.04 -21.94 -0.49
C SER A 212 -17.69 -20.98 -1.62
N LYS A 213 -16.82 -21.44 -2.51
CA LYS A 213 -16.47 -20.74 -3.74
C LYS A 213 -17.67 -20.58 -4.66
N GLU A 214 -18.54 -21.58 -4.69
CA GLU A 214 -19.79 -21.61 -5.46
C GLU A 214 -20.76 -20.56 -4.91
N ALA A 215 -20.95 -20.49 -3.59
CA ALA A 215 -21.78 -19.47 -2.95
C ALA A 215 -21.22 -18.05 -3.20
N LEU A 216 -19.90 -17.88 -3.15
CA LEU A 216 -19.28 -16.60 -3.52
C LEU A 216 -19.51 -16.24 -4.98
N LYS A 217 -19.55 -17.23 -5.88
CA LYS A 217 -19.79 -17.01 -7.31
C LYS A 217 -21.24 -16.60 -7.56
N GLU A 218 -22.20 -17.29 -6.93
CA GLU A 218 -23.62 -16.96 -6.97
C GLU A 218 -23.87 -15.54 -6.45
N LEU A 219 -23.32 -15.20 -5.28
CA LEU A 219 -23.42 -13.84 -4.73
C LEU A 219 -22.83 -12.77 -5.69
N LYS A 220 -21.75 -13.10 -6.42
CA LYS A 220 -21.19 -12.20 -7.44
C LYS A 220 -22.06 -12.06 -8.68
N GLU A 221 -22.83 -13.09 -9.02
CA GLU A 221 -23.78 -13.09 -10.13
C GLU A 221 -25.02 -12.26 -9.75
N GLU A 222 -25.53 -12.42 -8.53
CA GLU A 222 -26.63 -11.61 -7.98
C GLU A 222 -26.32 -10.11 -7.96
N CYS A 223 -25.07 -9.72 -7.65
CA CYS A 223 -24.67 -8.30 -7.69
C CYS A 223 -24.62 -7.69 -9.11
N ARG A 224 -24.80 -8.48 -10.18
CA ARG A 224 -24.79 -7.98 -11.56
C ARG A 224 -26.17 -7.57 -12.05
N ASP A 225 -27.22 -8.05 -11.38
CA ASP A 225 -28.62 -7.80 -11.69
C ASP A 225 -29.15 -6.55 -10.97
#